data_AF-A0A399R7N6-F1
#
_entry.id   AF-A0A399R7N6-F1
#
_cell.length_a   1.000
_cell.length_b   1.000
_cell.length_c   1.000
_cell.angle_alpha   90.00
_cell.angle_beta   90.00
_cell.angle_gamma   90.00
#
_symmetry.space_group_name_H-M   'P 1'
#
loop_
_entity.id
_entity.type
_entity.pdbx_description
1 polymer ?
#
loop_
_entity_poly.entity_id
_entity_poly.type
_entity_poly.pdbx_seq_one_letter_code
_entity_poly.pdbx_strand_id
1 'polypeptide(L)' 'MAALIVTILVFVAAGSGVFFASQKMGGVRKDGRPNQVPWGLVMVGCVLVGFLAMVHGINLVGLETGPEHSLLGRGR' A
#
# COMPACT_ATOMS: atom_id res chain seq x y z
N MET A 1 -0.34 -13.70 -13.81
CA MET A 1 -1.14 -14.24 -12.67
C MET A 1 -0.62 -13.73 -11.32
N ALA A 2 0.63 -13.98 -10.95
CA ALA A 2 1.18 -13.54 -9.65
C ALA A 2 1.11 -12.02 -9.42
N ALA A 3 1.49 -11.20 -10.41
CA ALA A 3 1.44 -9.73 -10.30
C ALA A 3 0.04 -9.20 -9.95
N LEU A 4 -0.99 -9.68 -10.65
CA LEU A 4 -2.40 -9.33 -10.39
C LEU A 4 -2.85 -9.67 -8.97
N ILE A 5 -2.48 -10.86 -8.48
CA ILE A 5 -2.81 -11.32 -7.13
C ILE A 5 -2.14 -10.41 -6.09
N VAL A 6 -0.85 -10.11 -6.28
CA VAL A 6 -0.10 -9.21 -5.39
C VAL A 6 -0.71 -7.80 -5.41
N THR A 7 -1.07 -7.26 -6.58
CA THR A 7 -1.77 -5.97 -6.71
C THR A 7 -3.02 -5.94 -5.83
N ILE A 8 -3.90 -6.93 -6.00
CA ILE A 8 -5.18 -6.99 -5.29
C ILE A 8 -4.95 -7.08 -3.77
N LEU A 9 -4.02 -7.93 -3.33
CA LEU A 9 -3.72 -8.10 -1.90
C LEU A 9 -3.21 -6.80 -1.25
N VAL A 10 -2.35 -6.04 -1.94
CA VAL A 10 -1.83 -4.76 -1.45
C VAL A 10 -2.97 -3.75 -1.26
N PHE A 11 -3.87 -3.63 -2.23
CA PHE A 11 -5.02 -2.72 -2.13
C PHE A 11 -6.00 -3.13 -1.04
N VAL A 12 -6.27 -4.43 -0.88
CA VAL A 12 -7.16 -4.95 0.18
C VAL A 12 -6.55 -4.71 1.57
N ALA A 13 -5.25 -4.94 1.75
CA ALA A 13 -4.55 -4.67 2.99
C ALA A 13 -4.57 -3.18 3.36
N ALA A 14 -4.36 -2.30 2.38
CA ALA A 14 -4.42 -0.86 2.57
C ALA A 14 -5.84 -0.39 2.94
N GLY A 15 -6.84 -0.81 2.16
CA GLY A 15 -8.24 -0.45 2.38
C GLY A 15 -8.77 -0.93 3.73
N SER A 16 -8.45 -2.16 4.13
CA SER A 16 -8.83 -2.69 5.45
C SER A 16 -8.15 -1.94 6.60
N GLY A 17 -6.89 -1.53 6.45
CA GLY A 17 -6.18 -0.71 7.44
C GLY A 17 -6.82 0.66 7.63
N VAL A 18 -7.17 1.35 6.53
CA VAL A 18 -7.88 2.65 6.57
C VAL A 18 -9.28 2.50 7.15
N PHE A 19 -10.00 1.44 6.79
CA PHE A 19 -11.33 1.15 7.34
C PHE A 19 -11.27 0.90 8.86
N PHE A 20 -10.35 0.06 9.32
CA PHE A 20 -10.14 -0.20 10.74
C PHE A 20 -9.74 1.06 11.52
N ALA A 21 -8.85 1.87 10.96
CA ALA A 21 -8.48 3.17 11.52
C ALA A 21 -9.71 4.09 11.65
N SER A 22 -10.55 4.14 10.62
CA SER A 22 -11.78 4.92 10.61
C SER A 22 -12.79 4.47 11.66
N GLN A 23 -12.93 3.15 11.90
CA GLN A 23 -13.78 2.61 12.96
C GLN A 23 -13.28 2.96 14.38
N LYS A 24 -11.98 3.22 14.53
CA LYS A 24 -11.37 3.62 15.80
C LYS A 24 -11.41 5.14 16.02
N MET A 25 -11.60 5.93 14.97
CA MET A 25 -11.78 7.38 15.05
C MET A 25 -13.14 7.71 15.66
N GLY A 26 -13.16 8.65 16.61
CA GLY A 26 -14.39 9.10 17.28
C GLY A 26 -14.76 8.34 18.56
N GLY A 27 -14.06 7.23 18.87
CA GLY A 27 -14.18 6.59 20.19
C GLY A 27 -13.49 7.39 21.29
N VAL A 28 -14.12 7.45 22.47
CA VAL A 28 -13.52 8.02 23.69
C VAL A 28 -12.57 6.98 24.28
N ARG A 29 -11.30 7.36 24.47
CA ARG A 29 -10.30 6.54 25.16
C ARG A 29 -10.64 6.50 26.65
N LYS A 30 -10.22 5.45 27.38
CA LYS A 30 -10.56 5.25 28.81
C LYS A 30 -10.21 6.43 29.73
N ASP A 31 -9.32 7.32 29.29
CA ASP A 31 -8.87 8.54 29.95
C ASP A 31 -9.60 9.82 29.46
N GLY A 32 -10.70 9.68 28.72
CA GLY A 32 -11.51 10.80 28.22
C GLY A 32 -10.95 11.53 27.00
N ARG A 33 -9.76 11.15 26.52
CA ARG A 33 -9.14 11.76 25.32
C ARG A 33 -9.67 11.11 24.04
N PRO A 34 -9.61 11.80 22.89
CA PRO A 34 -9.88 11.17 21.60
C PRO A 34 -8.92 10.00 21.35
N ASN A 35 -9.42 8.89 20.79
CA ASN A 35 -8.56 7.82 20.31
C ASN A 35 -7.59 8.37 19.24
N GLN A 36 -6.30 8.20 19.49
CA GLN A 36 -5.27 8.57 18.53
C GLN A 36 -5.06 7.41 17.56
N VAL A 37 -5.38 7.66 16.28
CA VAL A 37 -4.97 6.78 15.19
C VAL A 37 -3.49 7.06 14.91
N PRO A 38 -2.67 6.02 14.66
CA PRO A 38 -1.28 6.20 14.26
C PRO A 38 -1.19 6.77 12.83
N TRP A 39 -1.56 8.04 12.66
CA TRP A 39 -1.63 8.70 11.36
C TRP A 39 -0.31 8.70 10.60
N GLY A 40 0.83 8.74 11.30
CA GLY A 40 2.13 8.55 10.68
C GLY A 40 2.24 7.21 9.93
N LEU A 41 1.77 6.12 10.54
CA LEU A 41 1.76 4.80 9.91
C LEU A 41 0.78 4.74 8.74
N VAL A 42 -0.40 5.36 8.86
CA VAL A 42 -1.38 5.47 7.78
C VAL A 42 -0.81 6.23 6.59
N MET A 43 -0.16 7.38 6.83
CA MET A 43 0.43 8.20 5.78
C MET A 43 1.56 7.47 5.06
N VAL A 44 2.47 6.81 5.80
CA VAL A 44 3.53 5.98 5.21
C VAL A 44 2.93 4.83 4.38
N GLY A 45 1.89 4.18 4.90
CA GLY A 45 1.16 3.13 4.18
C GLY A 45 0.53 3.64 2.88
N CYS A 46 -0.12 4.81 2.89
CA CYS A 46 -0.70 5.42 1.69
C CYS A 46 0.36 5.72 0.62
N VAL A 47 1.51 6.29 1.00
CA VAL A 47 2.60 6.57 0.06
C VAL A 47 3.16 5.28 -0.53
N LEU A 48 3.42 4.27 0.30
CA LEU A 48 3.91 2.96 -0.15
C LEU A 48 2.92 2.29 -1.12
N VAL A 49 1.63 2.30 -0.79
CA VAL A 49 0.58 1.71 -1.64
C VAL A 49 0.44 2.47 -2.96
N GLY A 50 0.52 3.81 -2.94
CA GLY A 50 0.51 4.61 -4.16
C GLY A 50 1.70 4.29 -5.08
N PHE A 51 2.89 4.12 -4.50
CA PHE A 51 4.07 3.68 -5.25
C PHE A 51 3.90 2.28 -5.85
N LEU A 52 3.43 1.31 -5.05
CA LEU A 52 3.20 -0.06 -5.52
C LEU A 52 2.12 -0.12 -6.61
N ALA A 53 1.04 0.64 -6.45
CA ALA A 53 -0.02 0.79 -7.44
C ALA A 53 0.52 1.30 -8.78
N MET A 54 1.39 2.31 -8.75
CA MET A 54 2.05 2.84 -9.95
C MET A 54 2.92 1.78 -10.63
N VAL A 55 3.81 1.11 -9.87
CA VAL A 55 4.69 0.06 -10.42
C VAL A 55 3.89 -1.10 -10.99
N HIS A 56 2.84 -1.54 -10.29
CA HIS A 56 1.99 -2.62 -10.78
C HIS A 56 1.13 -2.19 -11.97
N GLY A 57 0.70 -0.93 -12.02
CA GLY A 57 0.07 -0.33 -13.19
C GLY A 57 0.98 -0.42 -14.42
N ILE A 58 2.25 -0.02 -14.29
CA ILE A 58 3.26 -0.10 -15.35
C ILE A 58 3.45 -1.55 -15.83
N ASN A 59 3.50 -2.52 -14.92
CA ASN A 59 3.59 -3.93 -15.27
C ASN A 59 2.32 -4.44 -16.01
N LEU A 60 1.14 -3.95 -15.66
CA LEU A 60 -0.12 -4.33 -16.33
C LEU A 60 -0.23 -3.81 -17.77
N VAL A 61 0.39 -2.67 -18.09
CA VAL A 61 0.48 -2.15 -19.47
C VAL A 61 1.58 -2.82 -20.31
N GLY A 62 2.27 -3.83 -19.77
CA GLY A 62 3.29 -4.60 -20.50
C GLY A 62 4.68 -3.96 -20.51
N LEU A 63 4.90 -2.92 -19.71
CA LEU A 63 6.24 -2.40 -19.43
C LEU A 63 6.82 -3.20 -18.26
N GLU A 64 7.52 -4.28 -18.59
CA GLU A 64 8.11 -5.16 -17.60
C GLU A 64 9.31 -4.46 -16.92
N THR A 65 9.22 -4.24 -15.61
CA THR A 65 10.27 -3.57 -14.80
C THR A 65 11.23 -4.56 -14.14
N GLY A 66 11.25 -5.81 -14.61
CA GLY A 66 12.08 -6.90 -14.06
C GLY A 66 13.58 -6.74 -14.37
N PRO A 67 14.46 -7.47 -13.64
CA PRO A 67 15.91 -7.45 -13.88
C PRO A 67 16.29 -7.79 -15.33
N GLU A 68 15.52 -8.68 -15.96
CA GLU A 68 15.58 -9.04 -17.38
C GLU A 68 15.29 -7.89 -18.36
N HIS A 69 14.61 -6.82 -17.91
CA HIS A 69 14.23 -5.65 -18.73
C HIS A 69 14.91 -4.35 -18.28
N SER A 70 15.88 -4.43 -17.35
CA SER A 70 16.61 -3.27 -16.86
C SER A 70 17.54 -2.70 -17.94
N LEU A 71 17.49 -1.38 -18.18
CA LEU A 71 18.40 -0.65 -19.10
C LEU A 71 19.89 -0.80 -18.73
N LEU A 72 20.18 -1.11 -17.46
CA LEU A 72 21.54 -1.33 -16.96
C LEU A 72 21.98 -2.80 -17.02
N GLY A 73 21.15 -3.66 -17.60
CA GLY A 73 21.39 -5.09 -17.72
C GLY A 73 21.27 -5.83 -16.39
N ARG A 74 20.88 -7.11 -16.47
CA ARG A 74 20.94 -8.04 -15.35
C ARG A 74 22.40 -8.14 -14.90
N GLY A 75 22.73 -7.51 -13.77
CA GLY A 75 24.03 -7.64 -13.12
C GLY A 75 24.20 -9.06 -12.60
N ARG A 76 24.57 -9.97 -13.52
CA ARG A 76 24.92 -11.39 -13.34
C ARG A 76 23.96 -12.21 -12.48
#